data_AF-A0A6N9V9F8-F1
#
_entry.id   AF-A0A6N9V9F8-F1
#
_cell.length_a   1.000
_cell.length_b   1.000
_cell.length_c   1.000
_cell.angle_alpha   90.00
_cell.angle_beta   90.00
_cell.angle_gamma   90.00
#
_symmetry.space_group_name_H-M   'P 1'
#
loop_
_entity.id
_entity.type
_entity.pdbx_description
1 polymer ?
#
loop_
_entity_poly.entity_id
_entity_poly.type
_entity_poly.pdbx_seq_one_letter_code
_entity_poly.pdbx_strand_id
1 'polypeptide(L)' 'TQDDVDAYVARYGVLTNPLLTEGYASVGCAPCTRRVAAGEDARSGRWAGTGKTECGLHG' A
#
# COMPACT_ATOMS: atom_id res chain seq x y z
N THR A 1 6.25 -3.53 12.59
CA THR A 1 6.73 -2.52 11.63
C THR A 1 6.54 -3.06 10.21
N GLN A 2 6.96 -2.34 9.16
CA GLN A 2 6.98 -2.93 7.82
C GLN A 2 7.94 -4.15 7.77
N ASP A 3 9.11 -4.05 8.41
CA ASP A 3 10.10 -5.13 8.48
C ASP A 3 9.53 -6.43 9.07
N ASP A 4 8.68 -6.33 10.11
CA ASP A 4 8.04 -7.50 10.71
C ASP A 4 7.08 -8.20 9.74
N VAL A 5 6.35 -7.42 8.94
CA VAL A 5 5.42 -7.94 7.92
C VAL A 5 6.20 -8.66 6.82
N ASP A 6 7.28 -8.03 6.33
CA ASP A 6 8.12 -8.58 5.25
C ASP A 6 8.81 -9.87 5.70
N ALA A 7 9.34 -9.90 6.93
CA ALA A 7 9.94 -11.09 7.52
C ALA A 7 8.95 -12.25 7.63
N TYR A 8 7.69 -11.96 8.00
CA TYR A 8 6.63 -12.97 8.07
C TYR A 8 6.29 -13.54 6.69
N VAL A 9 6.10 -12.66 5.70
CA VAL A 9 5.82 -13.07 4.31
C VAL A 9 6.92 -14.00 3.79
N ALA A 10 8.19 -13.62 3.97
CA ALA A 10 9.33 -14.40 3.52
C ALA A 10 9.43 -15.76 4.25
N ARG A 11 9.21 -15.78 5.56
CA ARG A 11 9.30 -17.01 6.38
C ARG A 11 8.27 -18.07 5.97
N TYR A 12 7.07 -17.65 5.61
CA TYR A 12 5.95 -18.56 5.36
C TYR A 12 5.56 -18.67 3.88
N GLY A 13 6.30 -18.01 2.98
CA GLY A 13 5.99 -18.01 1.55
C GLY A 13 4.60 -17.46 1.24
N VAL A 14 4.18 -16.43 1.97
CA VAL A 14 2.84 -15.84 1.81
C VAL A 14 2.75 -15.20 0.43
N LEU A 15 1.72 -15.55 -0.33
CA LEU A 15 1.44 -14.88 -1.60
C LEU A 15 1.02 -13.44 -1.33
N THR A 16 1.79 -12.50 -1.89
CA THR A 16 1.50 -11.07 -1.81
C THR A 16 0.89 -10.55 -3.10
N ASN A 17 0.21 -9.41 -3.01
CA ASN A 17 -0.30 -8.74 -4.20
C ASN A 17 0.88 -8.31 -5.11
N PRO A 18 0.91 -8.70 -6.40
CA PRO A 18 1.98 -8.33 -7.33
C PRO A 18 2.19 -6.82 -7.46
N LEU A 19 1.16 -6.01 -7.22
CA LEU A 19 1.27 -4.55 -7.27
C LEU A 19 2.28 -3.99 -6.26
N LEU A 20 2.60 -4.72 -5.18
CA LEU A 20 3.60 -4.30 -4.19
C LEU A 20 5.03 -4.28 -4.75
N THR A 21 5.34 -5.12 -5.74
CA THR A 21 6.67 -5.16 -6.39
C THR A 21 6.75 -4.26 -7.62
N GLU A 22 5.59 -3.93 -8.18
CA GLU A 22 5.36 -2.72 -8.94
C GLU A 22 5.33 -1.53 -7.94
N GLY A 23 5.16 -0.26 -8.27
CA GLY A 23 5.43 0.81 -7.28
C GLY A 23 4.38 1.04 -6.17
N TYR A 24 3.46 0.11 -5.88
CA TYR A 24 2.29 0.38 -5.01
C TYR A 24 2.51 -0.04 -3.56
N ALA A 25 3.09 0.84 -2.74
CA ALA A 25 3.34 0.56 -1.32
C ALA A 25 2.07 0.41 -0.46
N SER A 26 0.90 0.91 -0.92
CA SER A 26 -0.39 0.69 -0.27
C SER A 26 -1.49 0.57 -1.32
N VAL A 27 -2.12 -0.61 -1.41
CA VAL A 27 -3.14 -0.91 -2.41
C VAL A 27 -4.55 -0.65 -1.86
N GLY A 28 -5.34 0.14 -2.58
CA GLY A 28 -6.77 0.37 -2.33
C GLY A 28 -7.61 0.22 -3.60
N CYS A 29 -8.68 0.99 -3.72
CA CYS A 29 -9.47 1.01 -4.96
C CYS A 29 -8.65 1.63 -6.11
N ALA A 30 -8.83 1.09 -7.33
CA ALA A 30 -8.14 1.54 -8.53
C ALA A 30 -8.17 3.07 -8.76
N PRO A 31 -9.31 3.80 -8.62
CA PRO A 31 -9.33 5.22 -8.95
C PRO A 31 -8.58 6.12 -7.94
N CYS A 32 -8.25 5.62 -6.75
CA CYS A 32 -7.66 6.42 -5.68
C CYS A 32 -6.35 5.83 -5.13
N THR A 33 -5.68 5.00 -5.93
CA THR A 33 -4.38 4.39 -5.60
C THR A 33 -3.37 4.63 -6.72
N ARG A 34 -2.21 5.20 -6.38
CA ARG A 34 -1.07 5.38 -7.29
C ARG A 34 0.20 4.75 -6.72
N ARG A 35 1.22 4.60 -7.58
CA ARG A 35 2.59 4.28 -7.16
C ARG A 35 3.17 5.42 -6.32
N VAL A 36 4.07 5.07 -5.40
CA VAL A 36 4.85 6.02 -4.60
C VAL A 36 6.27 6.14 -5.14
N ALA A 37 6.89 7.31 -5.00
CA ALA A 37 8.31 7.47 -5.30
C ALA A 37 9.19 6.90 -4.17
N ALA A 38 10.48 6.68 -4.44
CA ALA A 38 11.42 6.27 -3.41
C ALA A 38 11.49 7.31 -2.28
N GLY A 39 11.34 6.87 -1.02
CA GLY A 39 11.33 7.73 0.16
C GLY A 39 10.01 8.45 0.45
N GLU A 40 8.98 8.32 -0.40
CA GLU A 40 7.63 8.76 -0.05
C GLU A 40 7.03 7.87 1.05
N ASP A 41 6.13 8.45 1.85
CA ASP A 41 5.32 7.67 2.79
C ASP A 41 4.53 6.58 2.05
N ALA A 42 4.51 5.37 2.61
CA ALA A 42 3.91 4.19 1.97
C ALA A 42 2.41 4.37 1.66
N ARG A 43 1.70 5.19 2.43
CA ARG A 43 0.27 5.48 2.23
C ARG A 43 0.00 6.74 1.42
N SER A 44 1.04 7.48 1.02
CA SER A 44 0.90 8.71 0.21
C SER A 44 0.36 8.47 -1.20
N GLY A 45 0.37 7.21 -1.65
CA GLY A 45 -0.28 6.78 -2.89
C GLY A 45 -1.81 6.63 -2.79
N ARG A 46 -2.38 6.66 -1.57
CA ARG A 46 -3.84 6.60 -1.34
C ARG A 46 -4.45 7.99 -1.47
N TRP A 47 -5.71 8.05 -1.90
CA TRP A 47 -6.44 9.31 -2.14
C TRP A 47 -5.81 10.16 -3.25
N ALA A 48 -5.13 9.50 -4.19
CA ALA A 48 -4.56 10.18 -5.35
C ALA A 48 -5.65 10.89 -6.16
N GLY A 49 -5.51 12.20 -6.34
CA GLY A 49 -6.50 13.02 -7.06
C GLY A 49 -7.79 13.28 -6.29
N THR A 50 -7.88 12.91 -5.00
CA THR A 50 -9.05 13.15 -4.15
C THR A 50 -8.64 13.76 -2.81
N GLY A 51 -9.60 14.28 -2.04
CA GLY A 51 -9.35 14.66 -0.65
C GLY A 51 -8.93 13.43 0.19
N LYS A 52 -8.09 13.66 1.20
CA LYS A 52 -7.72 12.65 2.21
C LYS A 52 -8.87 12.45 3.19
N THR A 53 -9.96 11.86 2.74
CA THR A 53 -11.04 11.38 3.63
C THR A 53 -10.71 9.94 4.01
N GLU A 54 -11.00 9.52 5.24
CA GLU A 54 -10.87 8.11 5.59
C GLU A 54 -11.85 7.25 4.78
N CYS A 55 -11.46 6.03 4.40
CA CYS A 55 -12.41 5.15 3.71
C CYS A 55 -13.44 4.66 4.72
N GLY A 56 -14.70 4.51 4.30
CA GLY A 56 -15.79 4.07 5.18
C GLY A 56 -15.69 2.65 5.74
N LEU A 57 -14.51 2.01 5.63
CA LEU A 57 -14.14 0.78 6.33
C LEU A 57 -13.58 1.03 7.73
N HIS A 58 -13.25 2.28 8.04
CA HIS A 58 -12.78 2.71 9.33
C HIS A 58 -13.80 3.71 9.87
N GLY A 59 -14.27 3.48 11.09
CA GLY A 59 -15.24 4.33 11.80
C GLY A 59 -14.67 4.79 13.14
#